data_AF-A0A7Y6YIE1-F1
#
_entry.id   AF-A0A7Y6YIE1-F1
#
_cell.length_a   1.000
_cell.length_b   1.000
_cell.length_c   1.000
_cell.angle_alpha   90.00
_cell.angle_beta   90.00
_cell.angle_gamma   90.00
#
_symmetry.space_group_name_H-M   'P 1'
#
loop_
_entity.id
_entity.type
_entity.pdbx_description
1 polymer ?
#
loop_
_entity_poly.entity_id
_entity_poly.type
_entity_poly.pdbx_seq_one_letter_code
_entity_poly.pdbx_strand_id
1 'polypeptide(L)'
;MRFKIVAIVLLLLTTVIFSIGVFVAEQPSETEAPAPVEGSYSFTSIKNDSGISLLPISEGDSIHISPDSTFAYFLLAKDSLFAEGTWIQKEDALEFTYTLPTDTVRTYQITTLNDTSLIIKEGVVNYAFSRPDVFVRSEKVEFNFSLNHIGRGLMGMMVLIVIGYIFSTSRRNINWRQVGVGLGLQFLIAYGVLHVEWVQDMFSWVSGLFVAILGYTRDGSLFLFGSLIENQESFGYIFAFQVLPTVIFFSALTSLFYYYGILQKVVYAFAWVMRNTMRLSGAESLAAAGNIFLGQTESPLLVKPYIAGMTKSELLCLMSGGMATIAGGVLAAYIGYLGGGNPAQKIYFANHLLAASVMSAPAAIVAAKLLLPETKEVNRDMHINRTAIGKSWLEAIANGTTEGLKLAVNVGAMLLVFIALTYMVNGILGDFIGNINFGDEDNVISLNNWVVGFTDGQYSQFSLQFILGYTLAPLTWLMGVDDSDVYLVGQLLGEKTIINEFVAYTSMGEMIQNGEFIHKRSAMIATYILCGFANFASIGIQIGGIGSLAPSRKSELSKLGFRALVAGTFASLFTALLVSMLT
;
A
#
# COMPACT_ATOMS: atom_id res chain seq x y z
N MET A 1 15.77 -5.48 29.79
CA MET A 1 14.79 -4.84 30.70
C MET A 1 13.95 -3.76 30.01
N ARG A 2 14.53 -2.77 29.32
CA ARG A 2 13.79 -1.70 28.61
C ARG A 2 12.90 -2.14 27.43
N PHE A 3 13.08 -3.35 26.91
CA PHE A 3 12.36 -3.89 25.74
C PHE A 3 11.05 -4.62 26.07
N LYS A 4 11.00 -5.38 27.18
CA LYS A 4 9.74 -5.90 27.72
C LYS A 4 8.78 -4.74 28.00
N ILE A 5 9.31 -3.61 28.45
CA ILE A 5 8.56 -2.39 28.68
C ILE A 5 7.95 -1.81 27.39
N VAL A 6 8.52 -2.02 26.19
CA VAL A 6 7.93 -1.49 24.93
C VAL A 6 6.74 -2.32 24.49
N ALA A 7 6.93 -3.63 24.44
CA ALA A 7 5.85 -4.55 24.14
C ALA A 7 4.75 -4.42 25.19
N ILE A 8 5.11 -4.27 26.47
CA ILE A 8 4.17 -4.02 27.58
C ILE A 8 3.55 -2.63 27.51
N VAL A 9 4.24 -1.58 27.07
CA VAL A 9 3.66 -0.22 26.96
C VAL A 9 2.75 -0.13 25.74
N LEU A 10 3.10 -0.77 24.61
CA LEU A 10 2.20 -0.91 23.46
C LEU A 10 1.01 -1.79 23.85
N LEU A 11 1.22 -2.94 24.50
CA LEU A 11 0.13 -3.75 25.03
C LEU A 11 -0.72 -2.96 26.01
N LEU A 12 -0.14 -2.27 26.99
CA LEU A 12 -0.88 -1.48 27.98
C LEU A 12 -1.59 -0.29 27.34
N LEU A 13 -1.01 0.38 26.34
CA LEU A 13 -1.71 1.41 25.57
C LEU A 13 -2.89 0.80 24.80
N THR A 14 -2.72 -0.36 24.16
CA THR A 14 -3.82 -1.07 23.51
C THR A 14 -4.89 -1.54 24.50
N THR A 15 -4.49 -2.04 25.68
CA THR A 15 -5.39 -2.49 26.74
C THR A 15 -6.09 -1.31 27.41
N VAL A 16 -5.42 -0.17 27.59
CA VAL A 16 -5.99 1.06 28.17
C VAL A 16 -6.97 1.71 27.19
N ILE A 17 -6.67 1.73 25.89
CA ILE A 17 -7.63 2.16 24.86
C ILE A 17 -8.87 1.24 24.87
N PHE A 18 -8.67 -0.08 25.02
CA PHE A 18 -9.78 -1.05 25.17
C PHE A 18 -10.53 -0.92 26.50
N SER A 19 -9.85 -0.59 27.60
CA SER A 19 -10.44 -0.54 28.95
C SER A 19 -11.14 0.79 29.26
N ILE A 20 -10.74 1.88 28.59
CA ILE A 20 -11.36 3.21 28.78
C ILE A 20 -12.59 3.39 27.86
N GLY A 21 -12.86 2.48 26.92
CA GLY A 21 -14.08 2.55 26.11
C GLY A 21 -14.19 3.85 25.33
N VAL A 22 -13.07 4.38 24.80
CA VAL A 22 -13.10 5.46 23.80
C VAL A 22 -13.27 4.86 22.40
N PHE A 23 -14.23 3.96 22.26
CA PHE A 23 -15.03 3.91 21.06
C PHE A 23 -16.25 4.76 21.41
N VAL A 24 -16.20 6.05 21.11
CA VAL A 24 -17.46 6.71 20.78
C VAL A 24 -17.89 5.98 19.53
N ALA A 25 -18.73 4.96 19.69
CA ALA A 25 -19.58 4.53 18.61
C ALA A 25 -20.32 5.81 18.22
N GLU A 26 -19.92 6.42 17.11
CA GLU A 26 -20.85 7.24 16.37
C GLU A 26 -22.01 6.28 16.11
N GLN A 27 -23.13 6.49 16.81
CA GLN A 27 -24.32 5.74 16.49
C GLN A 27 -24.53 5.94 15.00
N PRO A 28 -24.72 4.86 14.21
CA PRO A 28 -25.10 5.03 12.82
C PRO A 28 -26.28 5.99 12.84
N SER A 29 -26.19 7.09 12.09
CA SER A 29 -27.34 7.96 11.93
C SER A 29 -28.47 7.06 11.44
N GLU A 30 -29.49 6.84 12.28
CA GLU A 30 -30.68 6.05 11.98
C GLU A 30 -31.48 6.78 10.90
N THR A 31 -30.98 6.68 9.69
CA THR A 31 -31.67 6.80 8.41
C THR A 31 -30.76 6.08 7.42
N GLU A 32 -30.81 4.74 7.40
CA GLU A 32 -30.31 3.97 6.26
C GLU A 32 -31.04 4.51 5.03
N ALA A 33 -30.33 5.26 4.20
CA ALA A 33 -30.81 5.57 2.86
C ALA A 33 -30.89 4.24 2.10
N PRO A 34 -31.95 4.00 1.31
CA PRO A 34 -32.06 2.79 0.51
C PRO A 34 -30.85 2.64 -0.42
N ALA A 35 -30.39 1.40 -0.63
CA ALA A 35 -29.23 1.11 -1.47
C ALA A 35 -29.35 1.80 -2.85
N PRO A 36 -28.33 2.54 -3.31
CA PRO A 36 -28.39 3.22 -4.61
C PRO A 36 -28.40 2.20 -5.77
N VAL A 37 -29.18 2.50 -6.81
CA VAL A 37 -29.24 1.70 -8.06
C VAL A 37 -27.99 1.92 -8.92
N GLU A 38 -27.29 3.03 -8.73
CA GLU A 38 -26.04 3.32 -9.41
C GLU A 38 -24.96 2.33 -8.99
N GLY A 39 -24.26 1.73 -9.94
CA GLY A 39 -23.21 0.74 -9.66
C GLY A 39 -22.80 -0.07 -10.88
N SER A 40 -21.67 -0.77 -10.74
CA SER A 40 -21.33 -1.88 -11.62
C SER A 40 -21.91 -3.15 -11.04
N TYR A 41 -22.53 -3.97 -11.87
CA TYR A 41 -23.07 -5.25 -11.49
C TYR A 41 -22.68 -6.32 -12.49
N SER A 42 -22.46 -7.52 -11.99
CA SER A 42 -22.33 -8.74 -12.80
C SER A 42 -23.68 -9.42 -12.90
N PHE A 43 -24.05 -9.92 -14.08
CA PHE A 43 -25.25 -10.74 -14.21
C PHE A 43 -25.07 -12.03 -13.41
N THR A 44 -26.10 -12.46 -12.68
CA THR A 44 -26.13 -13.76 -12.00
C THR A 44 -27.08 -14.73 -12.68
N SER A 45 -28.20 -14.23 -13.22
CA SER A 45 -29.10 -15.03 -14.05
C SER A 45 -30.08 -14.19 -14.87
N ILE A 46 -30.53 -14.75 -16.00
CA ILE A 46 -31.67 -14.26 -16.78
C ILE A 46 -32.66 -15.41 -16.90
N LYS A 47 -33.75 -15.36 -16.13
CA LYS A 47 -34.72 -16.46 -16.00
C LYS A 47 -36.16 -15.98 -16.21
N ASN A 48 -37.04 -16.88 -16.62
CA ASN A 48 -38.48 -16.61 -16.56
C ASN A 48 -39.05 -16.84 -15.14
N ASP A 49 -40.33 -16.50 -14.94
CA ASP A 49 -41.04 -16.71 -13.67
C ASP A 49 -41.13 -18.20 -13.23
N SER A 50 -40.85 -19.15 -14.12
CA SER A 50 -40.76 -20.58 -13.80
C SER A 50 -39.34 -21.04 -13.43
N GLY A 51 -38.38 -20.11 -13.34
CA GLY A 51 -36.98 -20.39 -12.98
C GLY A 51 -36.12 -20.96 -14.11
N ILE A 52 -36.64 -21.04 -15.33
CA ILE A 52 -35.92 -21.56 -16.50
C ILE A 52 -34.98 -20.48 -17.03
N SER A 53 -33.69 -20.83 -17.22
CA SER A 53 -32.69 -19.94 -17.80
C SER A 53 -33.01 -19.64 -19.26
N LEU A 54 -33.16 -18.37 -19.61
CA LEU A 54 -33.45 -17.93 -20.98
C LEU A 54 -32.18 -17.67 -21.78
N LEU A 55 -31.11 -17.28 -21.10
CA LEU A 55 -29.77 -17.09 -21.64
C LEU A 55 -28.73 -17.66 -20.64
N PRO A 56 -27.63 -18.24 -21.12
CA PRO A 56 -26.47 -18.52 -20.27
C PRO A 56 -25.81 -17.20 -19.85
N ILE A 57 -25.09 -17.21 -18.72
CA ILE A 57 -24.34 -16.05 -18.20
C ILE A 57 -22.85 -16.40 -18.18
N SER A 58 -22.02 -15.48 -18.66
CA SER A 58 -20.56 -15.57 -18.63
C SER A 58 -19.96 -14.60 -17.60
N GLU A 59 -18.74 -14.86 -17.14
CA GLU A 59 -18.06 -14.08 -16.09
C GLU A 59 -17.80 -12.60 -16.47
N GLY A 60 -17.89 -12.25 -17.77
CA GLY A 60 -17.80 -10.88 -18.28
C GLY A 60 -19.15 -10.19 -18.54
N ASP A 61 -20.27 -10.88 -18.31
CA ASP A 61 -21.60 -10.29 -18.47
C ASP A 61 -21.86 -9.30 -17.35
N SER A 62 -21.94 -8.02 -17.70
CA SER A 62 -22.00 -6.94 -16.72
C SER A 62 -22.87 -5.79 -17.19
N ILE A 63 -23.37 -5.03 -16.22
CA ILE A 63 -24.06 -3.76 -16.44
C ILE A 63 -23.43 -2.69 -15.55
N HIS A 64 -23.20 -1.52 -16.11
CA HIS A 64 -22.79 -0.34 -15.39
C HIS A 64 -23.90 0.72 -15.48
N ILE A 65 -24.41 1.14 -14.32
CA ILE A 65 -25.40 2.19 -14.16
C ILE A 65 -24.67 3.38 -13.53
N SER A 66 -24.45 4.44 -14.30
CA SER A 66 -23.64 5.59 -13.89
C SER A 66 -24.48 6.67 -13.19
N PRO A 67 -23.92 7.40 -12.20
CA PRO A 67 -24.62 8.50 -11.52
C PRO A 67 -24.98 9.70 -12.40
N ASP A 68 -24.40 9.81 -13.60
CA ASP A 68 -24.69 10.87 -14.58
C ASP A 68 -25.88 10.54 -15.50
N SER A 69 -26.74 9.59 -15.08
CA SER A 69 -27.90 9.12 -15.83
C SER A 69 -27.56 8.38 -17.13
N THR A 70 -26.35 7.83 -17.27
CA THR A 70 -25.97 6.96 -18.38
C THR A 70 -25.83 5.48 -17.94
N PHE A 71 -26.07 4.55 -18.86
CA PHE A 71 -25.85 3.12 -18.60
C PHE A 71 -25.19 2.44 -19.79
N ALA A 72 -24.46 1.36 -19.52
CA ALA A 72 -23.99 0.43 -20.55
C ALA A 72 -24.02 -0.99 -19.99
N TYR A 73 -24.39 -1.97 -20.82
CA TYR A 73 -24.22 -3.37 -20.46
C TYR A 73 -23.61 -4.18 -21.60
N PHE A 74 -22.92 -5.24 -21.19
CA PHE A 74 -22.22 -6.15 -22.06
C PHE A 74 -22.67 -7.57 -21.74
N LEU A 75 -23.09 -8.32 -22.77
CA LEU A 75 -23.46 -9.73 -22.69
C LEU A 75 -22.59 -10.53 -23.67
N LEU A 76 -21.46 -11.02 -23.17
CA LEU A 76 -20.57 -11.93 -23.88
C LEU A 76 -21.30 -13.21 -24.29
N ALA A 77 -22.17 -13.73 -23.41
CA ALA A 77 -22.96 -14.94 -23.65
C ALA A 77 -23.97 -14.82 -24.80
N LYS A 78 -24.20 -13.60 -25.31
CA LYS A 78 -25.13 -13.30 -26.39
C LYS A 78 -24.39 -12.59 -27.53
N ASP A 79 -23.48 -13.31 -28.19
CA ASP A 79 -22.72 -12.82 -29.35
C ASP A 79 -21.99 -11.49 -29.10
N SER A 80 -21.45 -11.29 -27.87
CA SER A 80 -20.81 -10.04 -27.45
C SER A 80 -21.70 -8.80 -27.62
N LEU A 81 -22.99 -8.94 -27.29
CA LEU A 81 -23.96 -7.85 -27.36
C LEU A 81 -23.54 -6.72 -26.42
N PHE A 82 -23.37 -5.53 -27.00
CA PHE A 82 -23.16 -4.28 -26.27
C PHE A 82 -24.37 -3.37 -26.46
N ALA A 83 -24.81 -2.74 -25.38
CA ALA A 83 -25.87 -1.75 -25.40
C ALA A 83 -25.58 -0.60 -24.44
N GLU A 84 -25.99 0.60 -24.82
CA GLU A 84 -25.77 1.82 -24.04
C GLU A 84 -26.93 2.81 -24.22
N GLY A 85 -27.06 3.72 -23.26
CA GLY A 85 -28.13 4.71 -23.26
C GLY A 85 -28.18 5.57 -22.01
N THR A 86 -29.34 6.16 -21.78
CA THR A 86 -29.64 6.93 -20.56
C THR A 86 -30.66 6.20 -19.71
N TRP A 87 -30.61 6.41 -18.40
CA TRP A 87 -31.54 5.78 -17.47
C TRP A 87 -32.16 6.80 -16.52
N ILE A 88 -33.38 6.50 -16.05
CA ILE A 88 -34.10 7.28 -15.05
C ILE A 88 -34.73 6.32 -14.04
N GLN A 89 -34.57 6.61 -12.75
CA GLN A 89 -35.29 5.93 -11.67
C GLN A 89 -36.65 6.59 -11.42
N LYS A 90 -37.69 5.79 -11.41
CA LYS A 90 -39.02 6.07 -10.85
C LYS A 90 -39.17 5.19 -9.60
N GLU A 91 -40.03 5.55 -8.64
CA GLU A 91 -40.11 4.93 -7.29
C GLU A 91 -39.79 3.42 -7.26
N ASP A 92 -40.51 2.60 -8.04
CA ASP A 92 -40.29 1.14 -8.13
C ASP A 92 -39.84 0.64 -9.52
N ALA A 93 -39.31 1.53 -10.38
CA ALA A 93 -38.98 1.17 -11.77
C ALA A 93 -37.75 1.89 -12.34
N LEU A 94 -37.03 1.20 -13.23
CA LEU A 94 -35.95 1.77 -14.03
C LEU A 94 -36.38 1.86 -15.48
N GLU A 95 -36.24 3.05 -16.06
CA GLU A 95 -36.50 3.28 -17.47
C GLU A 95 -35.19 3.51 -18.20
N PHE A 96 -34.88 2.66 -19.18
CA PHE A 96 -33.67 2.74 -20.00
C PHE A 96 -34.05 3.20 -21.41
N THR A 97 -33.46 4.31 -21.83
CA THR A 97 -33.57 4.84 -23.19
C THR A 97 -32.30 4.53 -23.95
N TYR A 98 -32.38 3.62 -24.92
CA TYR A 98 -31.22 3.09 -25.62
C TYR A 98 -30.78 4.02 -26.75
N THR A 99 -29.49 4.35 -26.74
CA THR A 99 -28.81 4.99 -27.88
C THR A 99 -28.26 3.93 -28.83
N LEU A 100 -27.88 2.76 -28.29
CA LEU A 100 -27.47 1.60 -29.06
C LEU A 100 -28.06 0.33 -28.42
N PRO A 101 -28.88 -0.47 -29.15
CA PRO A 101 -29.44 -0.18 -30.47
C PRO A 101 -30.35 1.06 -30.44
N THR A 102 -30.38 1.83 -31.53
CA THR A 102 -31.19 3.05 -31.64
C THR A 102 -32.69 2.75 -31.54
N ASP A 103 -33.45 3.66 -30.94
CA ASP A 103 -34.92 3.72 -30.91
C ASP A 103 -35.63 2.67 -30.04
N THR A 104 -35.13 2.38 -28.83
CA THR A 104 -35.88 1.54 -27.86
C THR A 104 -35.90 2.19 -26.48
N VAL A 105 -37.07 2.25 -25.86
CA VAL A 105 -37.23 2.55 -24.42
C VAL A 105 -37.74 1.28 -23.75
N ARG A 106 -37.08 0.86 -22.66
CA ARG A 106 -37.50 -0.29 -21.85
C ARG A 106 -37.74 0.14 -20.42
N THR A 107 -38.74 -0.46 -19.79
CA THR A 107 -39.10 -0.19 -18.39
C THR A 107 -39.02 -1.49 -17.61
N TYR A 108 -38.27 -1.46 -16.51
CA TYR A 108 -38.03 -2.59 -15.63
C TYR A 108 -38.59 -2.29 -14.24
N GLN A 109 -39.29 -3.23 -13.64
CA GLN A 109 -39.74 -3.12 -12.24
C GLN A 109 -38.63 -3.61 -11.30
N ILE A 110 -38.28 -2.82 -10.29
CA ILE A 110 -37.32 -3.23 -9.26
C ILE A 110 -38.03 -4.19 -8.31
N THR A 111 -37.56 -5.43 -8.24
CA THR A 111 -38.14 -6.48 -7.36
C THR A 111 -37.30 -6.68 -6.10
N THR A 112 -35.99 -6.44 -6.18
CA THR A 112 -35.07 -6.48 -5.03
C THR A 112 -33.95 -5.47 -5.28
N LEU A 113 -33.64 -4.66 -4.28
CA LEU A 113 -32.53 -3.73 -4.27
C LEU A 113 -31.95 -3.70 -2.85
N ASN A 114 -30.74 -4.23 -2.71
CA ASN A 114 -29.92 -4.14 -1.51
C ASN A 114 -28.45 -3.94 -1.93
N ASP A 115 -27.53 -3.87 -0.96
CA ASP A 115 -26.14 -3.51 -1.22
C ASP A 115 -25.41 -4.49 -2.16
N THR A 116 -25.82 -5.76 -2.18
CA THR A 116 -25.15 -6.83 -2.91
C THR A 116 -25.92 -7.35 -4.11
N SER A 117 -27.23 -7.07 -4.20
CA SER A 117 -28.10 -7.62 -5.23
C SER A 117 -29.11 -6.62 -5.77
N LEU A 118 -29.26 -6.65 -7.09
CA LEU A 118 -30.29 -5.94 -7.82
C LEU A 118 -31.07 -6.97 -8.65
N ILE A 119 -32.39 -6.99 -8.54
CA ILE A 119 -33.26 -7.83 -9.37
C ILE A 119 -34.29 -6.93 -10.02
N ILE A 120 -34.29 -6.89 -11.35
CA ILE A 120 -35.24 -6.10 -12.15
C ILE A 120 -36.02 -7.01 -13.10
N LYS A 121 -37.27 -6.64 -13.36
CA LYS A 121 -38.22 -7.47 -14.10
C LYS A 121 -38.81 -6.74 -15.31
N GLU A 122 -38.82 -7.39 -16.47
CA GLU A 122 -39.50 -6.94 -17.69
C GLU A 122 -40.50 -8.01 -18.13
N GLY A 123 -41.80 -7.74 -17.97
CA GLY A 123 -42.84 -8.72 -18.27
C GLY A 123 -42.72 -10.00 -17.42
N VAL A 124 -42.32 -11.12 -18.03
CA VAL A 124 -42.13 -12.43 -17.38
C VAL A 124 -40.65 -12.80 -17.17
N VAL A 125 -39.74 -11.88 -17.49
CA VAL A 125 -38.28 -12.10 -17.45
C VAL A 125 -37.70 -11.38 -16.24
N ASN A 126 -36.95 -12.12 -15.43
CA ASN A 126 -36.21 -11.62 -14.28
C ASN A 126 -34.72 -11.56 -14.62
N TYR A 127 -34.14 -10.38 -14.44
CA TYR A 127 -32.71 -10.10 -14.58
C TYR A 127 -32.15 -9.93 -13.17
N ALA A 128 -31.31 -10.86 -12.76
CA ALA A 128 -30.67 -10.84 -11.45
C ALA A 128 -29.21 -10.45 -11.59
N PHE A 129 -28.77 -9.58 -10.69
CA PHE A 129 -27.45 -8.97 -10.68
C PHE A 129 -26.83 -9.10 -9.30
N SER A 130 -25.52 -9.32 -9.28
CA SER A 130 -24.69 -9.19 -8.08
C SER A 130 -23.79 -7.99 -8.26
N ARG A 131 -23.71 -7.16 -7.23
CA ARG A 131 -22.66 -6.15 -7.16
C ARG A 131 -21.36 -6.88 -6.81
N PRO A 132 -20.25 -6.73 -7.56
CA PRO A 132 -18.94 -6.98 -6.99
C PRO A 132 -18.78 -5.99 -5.84
N ASP A 133 -18.53 -6.49 -4.63
CA ASP A 133 -18.02 -5.63 -3.59
C ASP A 133 -16.72 -5.00 -4.14
N VAL A 134 -16.53 -3.70 -3.93
CA VAL A 134 -15.41 -2.83 -4.36
C VAL A 134 -15.61 -1.87 -5.56
N PHE A 135 -15.61 -0.59 -5.16
CA PHE A 135 -15.13 0.63 -5.80
C PHE A 135 -15.14 0.77 -7.33
N VAL A 136 -16.31 1.13 -7.86
CA VAL A 136 -16.39 2.16 -8.90
C VAL A 136 -17.42 3.21 -8.50
N ARG A 137 -17.09 4.04 -7.51
CA ARG A 137 -17.57 5.42 -7.49
C ARG A 137 -16.46 6.32 -7.99
N SER A 138 -16.55 6.76 -9.24
CA SER A 138 -15.89 7.96 -9.72
C SER A 138 -16.56 9.20 -9.09
N GLU A 139 -16.81 9.19 -7.79
CA GLU A 139 -16.96 10.44 -7.06
C GLU A 139 -15.54 10.97 -6.92
N LYS A 140 -15.33 12.22 -7.37
CA LYS A 140 -14.20 13.00 -6.89
C LYS A 140 -14.11 12.73 -5.38
N VAL A 141 -12.96 12.29 -4.90
CA VAL A 141 -12.71 12.31 -3.46
C VAL A 141 -12.81 13.79 -3.10
N GLU A 142 -13.95 14.21 -2.58
CA GLU A 142 -14.11 15.55 -2.03
C GLU A 142 -13.28 15.57 -0.75
N PHE A 143 -12.09 16.16 -0.84
CA PHE A 143 -11.21 16.38 0.30
C PHE A 143 -11.84 17.45 1.20
N ASN A 144 -12.89 17.09 1.93
CA ASN A 144 -13.53 17.96 2.89
C ASN A 144 -12.78 17.86 4.22
N PHE A 145 -12.25 18.98 4.70
CA PHE A 145 -11.58 19.04 6.00
C PHE A 145 -12.56 18.66 7.12
N SER A 146 -12.44 17.44 7.62
CA SER A 146 -13.17 17.00 8.82
C SER A 146 -12.35 17.30 10.08
N LEU A 147 -12.95 18.01 11.03
CA LEU A 147 -12.33 18.25 12.34
C LEU A 147 -12.01 16.93 13.07
N ASN A 148 -12.80 15.88 12.84
CA ASN A 148 -12.56 14.56 13.41
C ASN A 148 -11.31 13.90 12.82
N HIS A 149 -11.14 13.94 11.49
CA HIS A 149 -9.94 13.39 10.84
C HIS A 149 -8.67 14.15 11.24
N ILE A 150 -8.74 15.49 11.30
CA ILE A 150 -7.62 16.32 11.76
C ILE A 150 -7.28 16.02 13.22
N GLY A 151 -8.29 15.98 14.11
CA GLY A 151 -8.09 15.70 15.53
C GLY A 151 -7.46 14.32 15.77
N ARG A 152 -7.97 13.29 15.09
CA ARG A 152 -7.44 11.92 15.16
C ARG A 152 -6.03 11.81 14.61
N GLY A 153 -5.73 12.43 13.47
CA GLY A 153 -4.40 12.45 12.90
C GLY A 153 -3.39 13.22 13.75
N LEU A 154 -3.78 14.36 14.36
CA LEU A 154 -2.93 15.09 15.31
C LEU A 154 -2.64 14.26 16.57
N MET A 155 -3.65 13.53 17.06
CA MET A 155 -3.47 12.59 18.17
C MET A 155 -2.49 11.47 17.80
N GLY A 156 -2.66 10.82 16.64
CA GLY A 156 -1.73 9.81 16.16
C GLY A 156 -0.30 10.34 15.99
N MET A 157 -0.16 11.54 15.42
CA MET A 157 1.12 12.24 15.28
C MET A 157 1.78 12.50 16.65
N MET A 158 1.02 13.00 17.63
CA MET A 158 1.50 13.21 18.99
C MET A 158 1.94 11.90 19.63
N VAL A 159 1.16 10.82 19.49
CA VAL A 159 1.49 9.50 20.03
C VAL A 159 2.81 8.99 19.44
N LEU A 160 3.01 9.06 18.12
CA LEU A 160 4.27 8.64 17.50
C LEU A 160 5.47 9.47 17.98
N ILE A 161 5.30 10.79 18.10
CA ILE A 161 6.35 11.68 18.63
C ILE A 161 6.68 11.31 20.08
N VAL A 162 5.67 11.06 20.92
CA VAL A 162 5.85 10.66 22.33
C VAL A 162 6.54 9.31 22.42
N ILE A 163 6.13 8.33 21.62
CA ILE A 163 6.77 7.01 21.57
C ILE A 163 8.25 7.17 21.16
N GLY A 164 8.54 7.94 20.10
CA GLY A 164 9.91 8.20 19.68
C GLY A 164 10.73 8.94 20.74
N TYR A 165 10.13 9.90 21.46
CA TYR A 165 10.75 10.59 22.59
C TYR A 165 11.08 9.63 23.74
N ILE A 166 10.17 8.71 24.07
CA ILE A 166 10.39 7.69 25.11
C ILE A 166 11.56 6.78 24.72
N PHE A 167 11.64 6.37 23.45
CA PHE A 167 12.70 5.49 22.92
C PHE A 167 14.00 6.20 22.51
N SER A 168 14.02 7.52 22.58
CA SER A 168 15.20 8.32 22.29
C SER A 168 16.36 7.98 23.22
N THR A 169 17.57 7.89 22.66
CA THR A 169 18.79 7.70 23.47
C THR A 169 19.19 8.94 24.26
N SER A 170 18.83 10.14 23.77
CA SER A 170 19.15 11.41 24.42
C SER A 170 18.05 12.45 24.21
N ARG A 171 17.01 12.38 25.05
CA ARG A 171 15.82 13.25 25.01
C ARG A 171 16.13 14.75 25.01
N ARG A 172 17.21 15.15 25.69
CA ARG A 172 17.64 16.56 25.79
C ARG A 172 18.26 17.09 24.50
N ASN A 173 18.79 16.20 23.66
CA ASN A 173 19.49 16.57 22.43
C ASN A 173 18.59 16.51 21.19
N ILE A 174 17.29 16.19 21.36
CA ILE A 174 16.33 16.20 20.26
C ILE A 174 16.22 17.63 19.72
N ASN A 175 16.55 17.80 18.45
CA ASN A 175 16.40 19.08 17.76
C ASN A 175 14.95 19.24 17.27
N TRP A 176 14.10 19.83 18.10
CA TRP A 176 12.69 20.04 17.79
C TRP A 176 12.44 20.91 16.55
N ARG A 177 13.36 21.83 16.24
CA ARG A 177 13.30 22.59 14.98
C ARG A 177 13.44 21.66 13.78
N GLN A 178 14.35 20.69 13.84
CA GLN A 178 14.53 19.72 12.76
C GLN A 178 13.31 18.80 12.61
N VAL A 179 12.74 18.34 13.73
CA VAL A 179 11.48 17.56 13.74
C VAL A 179 10.36 18.35 13.09
N GLY A 180 10.13 19.60 13.53
CA GLY A 180 9.08 20.47 13.00
C GLY A 180 9.25 20.80 11.52
N VAL A 181 10.48 21.10 11.07
CA VAL A 181 10.75 21.34 9.64
C VAL A 181 10.52 20.07 8.82
N GLY A 182 10.93 18.90 9.31
CA GLY A 182 10.73 17.63 8.60
C GLY A 182 9.26 17.25 8.46
N LEU A 183 8.45 17.45 9.51
CA LEU A 183 7.00 17.27 9.44
C LEU A 183 6.35 18.31 8.52
N GLY A 184 6.81 19.57 8.58
CA GLY A 184 6.35 20.64 7.69
C GLY A 184 6.65 20.36 6.21
N LEU A 185 7.83 19.84 5.88
CA LEU A 185 8.16 19.43 4.51
C LEU A 185 7.26 18.31 4.01
N GLN A 186 7.00 17.29 4.84
CA GLN A 186 6.07 16.22 4.48
C GLN A 186 4.65 16.76 4.26
N PHE A 187 4.18 17.64 5.15
CA PHE A 187 2.87 18.27 5.01
C PHE A 187 2.76 19.07 3.71
N LEU A 188 3.78 19.88 3.38
CA LEU A 188 3.81 20.65 2.14
C LEU A 188 3.76 19.75 0.89
N ILE A 189 4.47 18.63 0.90
CA ILE A 189 4.45 17.66 -0.19
C ILE A 189 3.06 17.00 -0.28
N ALA A 190 2.52 16.52 0.85
CA ALA A 190 1.21 15.88 0.90
C ALA A 190 0.10 16.82 0.43
N TYR A 191 0.09 18.05 0.94
CA TYR A 191 -0.86 19.09 0.53
C TYR A 191 -0.72 19.43 -0.95
N GLY A 192 0.51 19.56 -1.45
CA GLY A 192 0.77 19.74 -2.88
C GLY A 192 0.14 18.63 -3.72
N VAL A 193 0.43 17.36 -3.40
CA VAL A 193 -0.07 16.21 -4.17
C VAL A 193 -1.59 16.03 -4.04
N LEU A 194 -2.20 16.38 -2.91
CA LEU A 194 -3.63 16.11 -2.67
C LEU A 194 -4.54 17.29 -3.01
N HIS A 195 -4.06 18.53 -2.96
CA HIS A 195 -4.91 19.73 -3.06
C HIS A 195 -4.49 20.72 -4.14
N VAL A 196 -3.33 20.55 -4.77
CA VAL A 196 -2.81 21.51 -5.76
C VAL A 196 -2.82 20.90 -7.16
N GLU A 197 -3.73 21.37 -8.02
CA GLU A 197 -4.01 20.81 -9.35
C GLU A 197 -2.74 20.64 -10.21
N TRP A 198 -1.90 21.68 -10.35
CA TRP A 198 -0.69 21.58 -11.17
C TRP A 198 0.34 20.57 -10.62
N VAL A 199 0.34 20.32 -9.30
CA VAL A 199 1.18 19.30 -8.67
C VAL A 199 0.60 17.91 -8.94
N GLN A 200 -0.72 17.75 -8.85
CA GLN A 200 -1.42 16.52 -9.23
C GLN A 200 -1.16 16.16 -10.69
N ASP A 201 -1.20 17.14 -11.60
CA ASP A 201 -0.90 16.95 -13.02
C ASP A 201 0.55 16.50 -13.22
N MET A 202 1.50 17.14 -12.52
CA MET A 202 2.91 16.74 -12.56
C MET A 202 3.09 15.30 -12.07
N PHE A 203 2.50 14.91 -10.93
CA PHE A 203 2.58 13.54 -10.41
C PHE A 203 1.91 12.54 -11.32
N SER A 204 0.74 12.87 -11.88
CA SER A 204 0.02 12.02 -12.82
C SER A 204 0.80 11.82 -14.12
N TRP A 205 1.51 12.85 -14.59
CA TRP A 205 2.42 12.73 -15.73
C TRP A 205 3.59 11.79 -15.43
N VAL A 206 4.22 11.92 -14.26
CA VAL A 206 5.30 11.01 -13.83
C VAL A 206 4.75 9.59 -13.68
N SER A 207 3.60 9.40 -13.06
CA SER A 207 2.93 8.09 -12.94
C SER A 207 2.62 7.47 -14.29
N GLY A 208 2.14 8.26 -15.25
CA GLY A 208 1.92 7.83 -16.63
C GLY A 208 3.20 7.31 -17.28
N LEU A 209 4.35 7.94 -17.01
CA LEU A 209 5.65 7.45 -17.47
C LEU A 209 6.00 6.08 -16.86
N PHE A 210 5.77 5.88 -15.56
CA PHE A 210 5.97 4.58 -14.91
C PHE A 210 5.05 3.49 -15.49
N VAL A 211 3.78 3.81 -15.73
CA VAL A 211 2.81 2.90 -16.35
C VAL A 211 3.20 2.58 -17.80
N ALA A 212 3.72 3.53 -18.55
CA ALA A 212 4.23 3.28 -19.91
C ALA A 212 5.46 2.36 -19.88
N ILE A 213 6.39 2.58 -18.94
CA ILE A 213 7.56 1.70 -18.77
C ILE A 213 7.15 0.27 -18.39
N LEU A 214 6.12 0.12 -17.55
CA LEU A 214 5.50 -1.18 -17.26
C LEU A 214 4.99 -1.85 -18.55
N GLY A 215 4.36 -1.09 -19.44
CA GLY A 215 3.96 -1.55 -20.77
C GLY A 215 5.12 -2.09 -21.60
N TYR A 216 6.21 -1.33 -21.73
CA TYR A 216 7.39 -1.78 -22.49
C TYR A 216 8.04 -3.03 -21.89
N THR A 217 8.04 -3.14 -20.56
CA THR A 217 8.56 -4.34 -19.87
C THR A 217 7.66 -5.55 -20.13
N ARG A 218 6.34 -5.35 -20.17
CA ARG A 218 5.39 -6.40 -20.54
C ARG A 218 5.64 -6.89 -21.96
N ASP A 219 5.86 -6.00 -22.94
CA ASP A 219 6.16 -6.38 -24.32
C ASP A 219 7.45 -7.23 -24.41
N GLY A 220 8.50 -6.83 -23.69
CA GLY A 220 9.73 -7.63 -23.60
C GLY A 220 9.53 -8.97 -22.91
N SER A 221 8.67 -9.04 -21.90
CA SER A 221 8.34 -10.27 -21.19
C SER A 221 7.49 -11.21 -22.05
N LEU A 222 6.54 -10.66 -22.85
CA LEU A 222 5.74 -11.40 -23.82
C LEU A 222 6.62 -12.06 -24.88
N PHE A 223 7.65 -11.37 -25.36
CA PHE A 223 8.64 -11.97 -26.25
C PHE A 223 9.38 -13.16 -25.61
N LEU A 224 9.74 -13.07 -24.33
CA LEU A 224 10.50 -14.12 -23.63
C LEU A 224 9.64 -15.31 -23.19
N PHE A 225 8.41 -15.07 -22.74
CA PHE A 225 7.59 -16.06 -22.04
C PHE A 225 6.26 -16.39 -22.76
N GLY A 226 5.88 -15.62 -23.79
CA GLY A 226 4.72 -15.87 -24.63
C GLY A 226 3.41 -16.05 -23.85
N SER A 227 2.72 -17.16 -24.12
CA SER A 227 1.39 -17.46 -23.58
C SER A 227 1.34 -17.60 -22.05
N LEU A 228 2.47 -17.78 -21.37
CA LEU A 228 2.53 -17.78 -19.89
C LEU A 228 2.16 -16.42 -19.28
N ILE A 229 2.18 -15.35 -20.07
CA ILE A 229 1.75 -14.01 -19.66
C ILE A 229 0.37 -13.67 -20.21
N GLU A 230 0.05 -14.10 -21.43
CA GLU A 230 -1.22 -13.76 -22.11
C GLU A 230 -2.40 -14.59 -21.62
N ASN A 231 -2.21 -15.90 -21.41
CA ASN A 231 -3.31 -16.81 -21.13
C ASN A 231 -3.63 -16.85 -19.63
N GLN A 232 -4.20 -15.74 -19.14
CA GLN A 232 -4.64 -15.61 -17.75
C GLN A 232 -5.86 -16.46 -17.43
N GLU A 233 -6.65 -16.84 -18.43
CA GLU A 233 -7.81 -17.73 -18.25
C GLU A 233 -7.38 -19.16 -17.89
N SER A 234 -6.30 -19.66 -18.48
CA SER A 234 -5.81 -21.02 -18.20
C SER A 234 -4.84 -21.10 -17.02
N PHE A 235 -3.99 -20.08 -16.83
CA PHE A 235 -2.91 -20.13 -15.84
C PHE A 235 -3.08 -19.13 -14.68
N GLY A 236 -4.07 -18.25 -14.73
CA GLY A 236 -4.19 -17.14 -13.80
C GLY A 236 -3.06 -16.11 -13.96
N TYR A 237 -2.97 -15.21 -12.98
CA TYR A 237 -1.91 -14.21 -12.91
C TYR A 237 -0.59 -14.85 -12.44
N ILE A 238 0.32 -15.18 -13.37
CA ILE A 238 1.63 -15.76 -13.01
C ILE A 238 2.60 -14.67 -12.56
N PHE A 239 2.66 -14.46 -11.25
CA PHE A 239 3.56 -13.53 -10.57
C PHE A 239 5.00 -13.51 -11.14
N ALA A 240 5.61 -14.69 -11.27
CA ALA A 240 7.02 -14.82 -11.62
C ALA A 240 7.36 -14.27 -13.02
N PHE A 241 6.41 -14.30 -13.96
CA PHE A 241 6.61 -13.84 -15.34
C PHE A 241 6.04 -12.45 -15.62
N GLN A 242 5.12 -11.97 -14.77
CA GLN A 242 4.50 -10.65 -14.96
C GLN A 242 5.17 -9.55 -14.12
N VAL A 243 5.70 -9.91 -12.95
CA VAL A 243 6.22 -8.93 -11.99
C VAL A 243 7.75 -8.89 -12.00
N LEU A 244 8.39 -10.04 -11.82
CA LEU A 244 9.85 -10.10 -11.65
C LEU A 244 10.66 -9.49 -12.81
N PRO A 245 10.25 -9.63 -14.10
CA PRO A 245 10.93 -8.97 -15.21
C PRO A 245 10.96 -7.43 -15.08
N THR A 246 9.93 -6.84 -14.47
CA THR A 246 9.87 -5.40 -14.21
C THR A 246 11.02 -4.95 -13.31
N VAL A 247 11.33 -5.71 -12.26
CA VAL A 247 12.47 -5.42 -11.38
C VAL A 247 13.78 -5.41 -12.16
N ILE A 248 13.97 -6.40 -13.05
CA ILE A 248 15.17 -6.52 -13.89
C ILE A 248 15.32 -5.31 -14.83
N PHE A 249 14.24 -4.94 -15.52
CA PHE A 249 14.24 -3.82 -16.45
C PHE A 249 14.52 -2.49 -15.75
N PHE A 250 13.84 -2.21 -14.62
CA PHE A 250 14.04 -0.98 -13.87
C PHE A 250 15.43 -0.87 -13.25
N SER A 251 16.05 -1.97 -12.81
CA SER A 251 17.44 -1.95 -12.35
C SER A 251 18.41 -1.59 -13.49
N ALA A 252 18.16 -2.09 -14.71
CA ALA A 252 18.93 -1.71 -15.89
C ALA A 252 18.75 -0.24 -16.27
N LEU A 253 17.50 0.26 -16.26
CA LEU A 253 17.18 1.66 -16.55
C LEU A 253 17.78 2.61 -15.51
N THR A 254 17.70 2.26 -14.23
CA THR A 254 18.28 3.05 -13.14
C THR A 254 19.80 3.12 -13.28
N SER A 255 20.45 2.00 -13.64
CA SER A 255 21.89 1.95 -13.90
C SER A 255 22.30 2.83 -15.09
N LEU A 256 21.47 2.89 -16.13
CA LEU A 256 21.65 3.77 -17.27
C LEU A 256 21.56 5.26 -16.86
N PHE A 257 20.55 5.63 -16.07
CA PHE A 257 20.42 7.01 -15.54
C PHE A 257 21.57 7.40 -14.61
N TYR A 258 22.10 6.43 -13.85
CA TYR A 258 23.30 6.63 -13.06
C TYR A 258 24.53 6.87 -13.96
N TYR A 259 24.70 6.10 -15.03
CA TYR A 259 25.80 6.28 -15.98
C TYR A 259 25.79 7.68 -16.62
N TYR A 260 24.62 8.18 -17.03
CA TYR A 260 24.48 9.51 -17.63
C TYR A 260 24.54 10.68 -16.63
N GLY A 261 24.62 10.42 -15.33
CA GLY A 261 24.65 11.49 -14.34
C GLY A 261 23.28 12.12 -14.04
N ILE A 262 22.19 11.58 -14.58
CA ILE A 262 20.83 12.14 -14.43
C ILE A 262 20.37 11.96 -12.98
N LEU A 263 20.49 10.74 -12.47
CA LEU A 263 20.07 10.42 -11.10
C LEU A 263 20.82 11.24 -10.07
N GLN A 264 22.11 11.45 -10.26
CA GLN A 264 22.95 12.23 -9.35
C GLN A 264 22.53 13.69 -9.30
N LYS A 265 22.11 14.29 -10.43
CA LYS A 265 21.60 15.67 -10.46
C LYS A 265 20.30 15.79 -9.67
N VAL A 266 19.37 14.85 -9.88
CA VAL A 266 18.08 14.83 -9.17
C VAL A 266 18.30 14.63 -7.67
N VAL A 267 19.09 13.63 -7.28
CA VAL A 267 19.44 13.35 -5.88
C VAL A 267 20.12 14.55 -5.23
N TYR A 268 21.04 15.23 -5.93
CA TYR A 268 21.70 16.41 -5.40
C TYR A 268 20.71 17.55 -5.13
N ALA A 269 19.71 17.76 -5.98
CA ALA A 269 18.68 18.78 -5.77
C ALA A 269 17.86 18.52 -4.50
N PHE A 270 17.34 17.29 -4.34
CA PHE A 270 16.61 16.90 -3.13
C PHE A 270 17.49 16.96 -1.87
N ALA A 271 18.74 16.49 -1.96
CA ALA A 271 19.69 16.56 -0.87
C ALA A 271 20.01 18.00 -0.47
N TRP A 272 20.14 18.92 -1.44
CA TRP A 272 20.36 20.34 -1.18
C TRP A 272 19.19 20.96 -0.42
N VAL A 273 17.94 20.64 -0.80
CA VAL A 273 16.74 21.09 -0.08
C VAL A 273 16.77 20.60 1.36
N MET A 274 16.96 19.29 1.58
CA MET A 274 16.98 18.70 2.93
C MET A 274 18.15 19.20 3.78
N ARG A 275 19.35 19.31 3.22
CA ARG A 275 20.54 19.85 3.91
C ARG A 275 20.33 21.26 4.43
N ASN A 276 19.68 22.11 3.63
CA ASN A 276 19.52 23.52 3.95
C ASN A 276 18.36 23.76 4.91
N THR A 277 17.25 23.04 4.71
CA THR A 277 16.05 23.18 5.55
C THR A 277 16.22 22.46 6.90
N MET A 278 16.72 21.23 6.89
CA MET A 278 16.82 20.36 8.08
C MET A 278 18.19 20.37 8.77
N ARG A 279 19.17 21.12 8.24
CA ARG A 279 20.54 21.27 8.81
C ARG A 279 21.30 19.95 8.96
N LEU A 280 21.12 19.04 8.02
CA LEU A 280 21.78 17.73 7.99
C LEU A 280 23.22 17.80 7.51
N SER A 281 23.94 16.69 7.72
CA SER A 281 25.20 16.43 7.06
C SER A 281 25.01 16.23 5.56
N GLY A 282 26.09 16.43 4.79
CA GLY A 282 26.02 16.23 3.34
C GLY A 282 25.77 14.77 2.97
N ALA A 283 26.41 13.84 3.69
CA ALA A 283 26.26 12.41 3.45
C ALA A 283 24.85 11.90 3.83
N GLU A 284 24.29 12.33 4.95
CA GLU A 284 22.91 11.98 5.32
C GLU A 284 21.90 12.50 4.30
N SER A 285 22.07 13.74 3.85
CA SER A 285 21.15 14.37 2.90
C SER A 285 21.16 13.67 1.55
N LEU A 286 22.36 13.30 1.06
CA LEU A 286 22.53 12.55 -0.18
C LEU A 286 21.94 11.14 -0.09
N ALA A 287 22.12 10.46 1.04
CA ALA A 287 21.54 9.15 1.28
C ALA A 287 20.01 9.19 1.35
N ALA A 288 19.45 10.13 2.12
CA ALA A 288 18.00 10.30 2.24
C ALA A 288 17.37 10.64 0.88
N ALA A 289 18.00 11.51 0.09
CA ALA A 289 17.54 11.84 -1.25
C ALA A 289 17.69 10.67 -2.23
N GLY A 290 18.79 9.92 -2.14
CA GLY A 290 19.03 8.72 -2.94
C GLY A 290 17.94 7.68 -2.73
N ASN A 291 17.52 7.48 -1.48
CA ASN A 291 16.50 6.51 -1.10
C ASN A 291 15.11 6.78 -1.70
N ILE A 292 14.82 7.98 -2.19
CA ILE A 292 13.55 8.28 -2.91
C ILE A 292 13.45 7.44 -4.20
N PHE A 293 14.59 7.12 -4.82
CA PHE A 293 14.65 6.46 -6.12
C PHE A 293 15.34 5.09 -6.07
N LEU A 294 16.33 4.95 -5.18
CA LEU A 294 17.17 3.78 -5.04
C LEU A 294 16.79 2.96 -3.81
N GLY A 295 17.04 1.65 -3.88
CA GLY A 295 16.82 0.76 -2.75
C GLY A 295 17.82 0.93 -1.61
N GLN A 296 17.50 0.30 -0.47
CA GLN A 296 18.29 0.37 0.77
C GLN A 296 19.75 -0.12 0.67
N THR A 297 20.10 -0.88 -0.36
CA THR A 297 21.47 -1.35 -0.64
C THR A 297 22.20 -0.50 -1.68
N GLU A 298 21.46 0.23 -2.51
CA GLU A 298 21.97 1.00 -3.65
C GLU A 298 22.24 2.45 -3.26
N SER A 299 21.33 3.09 -2.51
CA SER A 299 21.51 4.48 -2.04
C SER A 299 22.82 4.67 -1.24
N PRO A 300 23.24 3.76 -0.35
CA PRO A 300 24.54 3.85 0.32
C PRO A 300 25.75 3.96 -0.61
N LEU A 301 25.67 3.48 -1.87
CA LEU A 301 26.77 3.59 -2.84
C LEU A 301 27.10 5.05 -3.16
N LEU A 302 26.09 5.93 -3.20
CA LEU A 302 26.24 7.36 -3.47
C LEU A 302 27.15 8.05 -2.44
N VAL A 303 27.13 7.54 -1.21
CA VAL A 303 27.81 8.10 -0.05
C VAL A 303 28.88 7.17 0.51
N LYS A 304 29.28 6.13 -0.24
CA LYS A 304 30.26 5.11 0.17
C LYS A 304 31.51 5.68 0.87
N PRO A 305 32.17 6.75 0.35
CA PRO A 305 33.37 7.30 0.99
C PRO A 305 33.13 7.83 2.41
N TYR A 306 31.90 8.22 2.74
CA TYR A 306 31.55 8.84 4.02
C TYR A 306 31.11 7.83 5.08
N ILE A 307 30.64 6.64 4.69
CA ILE A 307 30.03 5.67 5.63
C ILE A 307 30.99 5.31 6.78
N ALA A 308 32.28 5.15 6.50
CA ALA A 308 33.27 4.82 7.52
C ALA A 308 33.37 5.91 8.61
N GLY A 309 33.22 7.19 8.23
CA GLY A 309 33.32 8.35 9.13
C GLY A 309 32.00 8.80 9.76
N MET A 310 30.86 8.25 9.34
CA MET A 310 29.54 8.65 9.82
C MET A 310 29.40 8.49 11.34
N THR A 311 28.76 9.45 12.01
CA THR A 311 28.32 9.28 13.41
C THR A 311 27.28 8.16 13.52
N LYS A 312 26.93 7.77 14.75
CA LYS A 312 25.85 6.78 14.94
C LYS A 312 24.48 7.32 14.53
N SER A 313 24.26 8.63 14.69
CA SER A 313 23.02 9.28 14.24
C SER A 313 22.95 9.32 12.72
N GLU A 314 24.07 9.64 12.05
CA GLU A 314 24.18 9.56 10.59
C GLU A 314 23.96 8.14 10.06
N LEU A 315 24.56 7.14 10.71
CA LEU A 315 24.39 5.76 10.32
C LEU A 315 22.94 5.28 10.53
N LEU A 316 22.29 5.68 11.63
CA LEU A 316 20.88 5.38 11.83
C LEU A 316 20.02 6.07 10.77
N CYS A 317 20.30 7.33 10.43
CA CYS A 317 19.54 8.05 9.41
C CYS A 317 19.69 7.39 8.02
N LEU A 318 20.90 6.95 7.65
CA LEU A 318 21.16 6.19 6.44
C LEU A 318 20.32 4.90 6.39
N MET A 319 20.36 4.11 7.46
CA MET A 319 19.63 2.84 7.57
C MET A 319 18.11 3.05 7.56
N SER A 320 17.63 4.01 8.34
CA SER A 320 16.20 4.32 8.47
C SER A 320 15.64 4.84 7.15
N GLY A 321 16.40 5.69 6.44
CA GLY A 321 16.03 6.17 5.12
C GLY A 321 15.80 5.03 4.12
N GLY A 322 16.68 4.02 4.12
CA GLY A 322 16.51 2.86 3.24
C GLY A 322 15.31 1.99 3.59
N MET A 323 14.96 1.88 4.88
CA MET A 323 13.77 1.14 5.34
C MET A 323 12.46 1.93 5.16
N ALA A 324 12.53 3.26 5.12
CA ALA A 324 11.35 4.11 5.00
C ALA A 324 10.83 4.24 3.56
N THR A 325 11.66 3.92 2.57
CA THR A 325 11.34 4.09 1.15
C THR A 325 11.29 2.75 0.43
N ILE A 326 10.87 2.80 -0.84
CA ILE A 326 10.87 1.69 -1.77
C ILE A 326 11.73 2.04 -2.98
N ALA A 327 12.26 1.02 -3.66
CA ALA A 327 13.04 1.22 -4.88
C ALA A 327 12.11 1.38 -6.10
N GLY A 328 12.53 2.16 -7.10
CA GLY A 328 11.74 2.34 -8.33
C GLY A 328 11.40 1.03 -9.04
N GLY A 329 12.28 0.01 -8.97
CA GLY A 329 12.01 -1.29 -9.60
C GLY A 329 10.93 -2.13 -8.95
N VAL A 330 10.70 -1.97 -7.64
CA VAL A 330 9.65 -2.69 -6.91
C VAL A 330 8.35 -1.88 -6.83
N LEU A 331 8.43 -0.55 -6.89
CA LEU A 331 7.29 0.35 -7.01
C LEU A 331 6.34 -0.09 -8.14
N ALA A 332 6.92 -0.44 -9.28
CA ALA A 332 6.20 -0.88 -10.46
C ALA A 332 5.42 -2.19 -10.24
N ALA A 333 5.94 -3.10 -9.40
CA ALA A 333 5.22 -4.30 -8.97
C ALA A 333 3.98 -3.97 -8.14
N TYR A 334 4.09 -3.04 -7.18
CA TYR A 334 2.99 -2.64 -6.31
C TYR A 334 1.88 -1.93 -7.08
N ILE A 335 2.24 -1.09 -8.07
CA ILE A 335 1.29 -0.51 -9.02
C ILE A 335 0.51 -1.62 -9.75
N GLY A 336 1.19 -2.70 -10.11
CA GLY A 336 0.58 -3.89 -10.71
C GLY A 336 -0.45 -4.56 -9.79
N TYR A 337 -0.09 -4.86 -8.53
CA TYR A 337 -1.00 -5.53 -7.59
C TYR A 337 -2.23 -4.69 -7.25
N LEU A 338 -2.01 -3.41 -6.95
CA LEU A 338 -3.08 -2.53 -6.50
C LEU A 338 -3.95 -2.03 -7.65
N GLY A 339 -3.36 -1.88 -8.85
CA GLY A 339 -4.04 -1.42 -10.05
C GLY A 339 -4.68 -2.52 -10.90
N GLY A 340 -4.34 -3.79 -10.66
CA GLY A 340 -4.86 -4.94 -11.40
C GLY A 340 -4.72 -4.80 -12.92
N GLY A 341 -5.82 -5.02 -13.65
CA GLY A 341 -5.89 -4.81 -15.10
C GLY A 341 -6.14 -3.35 -15.52
N ASN A 342 -6.55 -2.48 -14.61
CA ASN A 342 -7.11 -1.15 -14.92
C ASN A 342 -6.04 -0.04 -14.96
N PRO A 343 -5.80 0.63 -16.10
CA PRO A 343 -4.82 1.72 -16.21
C PRO A 343 -5.10 2.91 -15.29
N ALA A 344 -6.35 3.30 -15.07
CA ALA A 344 -6.70 4.43 -14.20
C ALA A 344 -6.38 4.13 -12.73
N GLN A 345 -6.66 2.89 -12.28
CA GLN A 345 -6.34 2.44 -10.93
C GLN A 345 -4.82 2.33 -10.73
N LYS A 346 -4.08 1.89 -11.76
CA LYS A 346 -2.61 1.93 -11.75
C LYS A 346 -2.07 3.34 -11.56
N ILE A 347 -2.62 4.32 -12.29
CA ILE A 347 -2.20 5.73 -12.15
C ILE A 347 -2.53 6.26 -10.75
N TYR A 348 -3.71 5.94 -10.22
CA TYR A 348 -4.12 6.32 -8.87
C TYR A 348 -3.12 5.84 -7.81
N PHE A 349 -2.82 4.54 -7.77
CA PHE A 349 -1.86 4.00 -6.80
C PHE A 349 -0.42 4.43 -7.09
N ALA A 350 -0.03 4.61 -8.35
CA ALA A 350 1.26 5.16 -8.71
C ALA A 350 1.46 6.57 -8.15
N ASN A 351 0.44 7.43 -8.22
CA ASN A 351 0.47 8.78 -7.65
C ASN A 351 0.75 8.73 -6.15
N HIS A 352 0.02 7.89 -5.42
CA HIS A 352 0.18 7.76 -3.97
C HIS A 352 1.52 7.14 -3.57
N LEU A 353 1.98 6.09 -4.26
CA LEU A 353 3.26 5.44 -3.96
C LEU A 353 4.47 6.35 -4.28
N LEU A 354 4.40 7.12 -5.36
CA LEU A 354 5.42 8.13 -5.69
C LEU A 354 5.45 9.24 -4.64
N ALA A 355 4.28 9.75 -4.25
CA ALA A 355 4.18 10.75 -3.20
C ALA A 355 4.72 10.23 -1.87
N ALA A 356 4.37 9.00 -1.50
CA ALA A 356 4.87 8.33 -0.32
C ALA A 356 6.40 8.23 -0.33
N SER A 357 7.01 7.84 -1.44
CA SER A 357 8.48 7.74 -1.56
C SER A 357 9.19 9.08 -1.35
N VAL A 358 8.64 10.18 -1.89
CA VAL A 358 9.20 11.52 -1.69
C VAL A 358 9.00 12.00 -0.24
N MET A 359 7.83 11.77 0.34
CA MET A 359 7.52 12.14 1.73
C MET A 359 8.34 11.33 2.75
N SER A 360 8.64 10.07 2.45
CA SER A 360 9.37 9.17 3.34
C SER A 360 10.80 9.64 3.63
N ALA A 361 11.44 10.40 2.75
CA ALA A 361 12.79 10.91 2.99
C ALA A 361 12.86 11.86 4.22
N PRO A 362 12.13 12.99 4.27
CA PRO A 362 12.06 13.82 5.49
C PRO A 362 11.44 13.07 6.67
N ALA A 363 10.49 12.14 6.46
CA ALA A 363 9.91 11.33 7.53
C ALA A 363 10.93 10.43 8.23
N ALA A 364 11.80 9.77 7.45
CA ALA A 364 12.87 8.93 7.96
C ALA A 364 13.88 9.73 8.76
N ILE A 365 14.20 10.95 8.31
CA ILE A 365 15.08 11.86 9.04
C ILE A 365 14.44 12.23 10.38
N VAL A 366 13.15 12.61 10.40
CA VAL A 366 12.42 12.92 11.64
C VAL A 366 12.49 11.74 12.61
N ALA A 367 12.13 10.54 12.16
CA ALA A 367 12.11 9.35 12.99
C ALA A 367 13.51 8.97 13.50
N ALA A 368 14.53 8.99 12.64
CA ALA A 368 15.90 8.67 13.01
C ALA A 368 16.46 9.67 14.04
N LYS A 369 16.21 10.97 13.85
CA LYS A 369 16.72 12.03 14.74
C LYS A 369 15.92 12.13 16.04
N LEU A 370 14.68 11.65 16.07
CA LEU A 370 13.91 11.50 17.30
C LEU A 370 14.47 10.35 18.15
N LEU A 371 14.75 9.19 17.53
CA LEU A 371 15.24 7.98 18.22
C LEU A 371 16.73 8.06 18.60
N LEU A 372 17.56 8.70 17.77
CA LEU A 372 18.99 8.87 18.00
C LEU A 372 19.45 10.25 17.52
N PRO A 373 19.25 11.29 18.35
CA PRO A 373 19.64 12.66 18.00
C PRO A 373 21.14 12.78 17.74
N GLU A 374 21.51 13.71 16.86
CA GLU A 374 22.91 14.01 16.60
C GLU A 374 23.53 14.76 17.80
N THR A 375 24.75 14.38 18.17
CA THR A 375 25.47 14.99 19.30
C THR A 375 26.85 15.48 18.94
N LYS A 376 27.32 15.21 17.71
CA LYS A 376 28.60 15.64 17.20
C LYS A 376 28.41 16.66 16.08
N GLU A 377 29.45 17.44 15.81
CA GLU A 377 29.46 18.26 14.61
C GLU A 377 29.51 17.38 13.36
N VAL A 378 28.73 17.77 12.36
CA VAL A 378 28.51 17.00 11.13
C VAL A 378 29.18 17.68 9.94
N ASN A 379 29.78 16.88 9.07
CA ASN A 379 30.35 17.39 7.82
C ASN A 379 29.22 17.72 6.84
N ARG A 380 29.17 18.96 6.37
CA ARG A 380 28.13 19.44 5.44
C ARG A 380 28.53 19.32 3.97
N ASP A 381 29.68 18.78 3.63
CA ASP A 381 30.12 18.61 2.24
C ASP A 381 29.30 17.54 1.53
N MET A 382 28.76 17.91 0.38
CA MET A 382 28.03 17.00 -0.52
C MET A 382 28.90 16.70 -1.73
N HIS A 383 29.72 15.65 -1.70
CA HIS A 383 30.28 15.09 -2.92
C HIS A 383 29.64 13.74 -3.20
N ILE A 384 29.03 13.62 -4.38
CA ILE A 384 28.51 12.33 -4.84
C ILE A 384 29.67 11.60 -5.49
N ASN A 385 29.91 10.36 -5.08
CA ASN A 385 30.92 9.54 -5.73
C ASN A 385 30.47 9.25 -7.17
N ARG A 386 31.24 9.75 -8.15
CA ARG A 386 30.98 9.52 -9.58
C ARG A 386 31.57 8.19 -10.08
N THR A 387 31.87 7.23 -9.21
CA THR A 387 32.29 5.88 -9.65
C THR A 387 31.29 5.36 -10.68
N ALA A 388 31.74 5.25 -11.93
CA ALA A 388 30.88 4.89 -13.05
C ALA A 388 30.43 3.43 -12.90
N ILE A 389 29.13 3.19 -13.03
CA ILE A 389 28.57 1.85 -13.22
C ILE A 389 28.89 1.46 -14.67
N GLY A 390 30.10 0.96 -14.91
CA GLY A 390 30.59 0.58 -16.24
C GLY A 390 31.29 1.69 -17.02
N LYS A 391 32.06 1.31 -18.05
CA LYS A 391 32.81 2.21 -18.95
C LYS A 391 31.97 2.70 -20.13
N SER A 392 30.85 2.02 -20.43
CA SER A 392 29.92 2.37 -21.51
C SER A 392 28.45 2.26 -21.06
N TRP A 393 27.53 2.90 -21.79
CA TRP A 393 26.10 2.83 -21.51
C TRP A 393 25.55 1.40 -21.63
N LEU A 394 26.08 0.59 -22.55
CA LEU A 394 25.74 -0.83 -22.69
C LEU A 394 26.22 -1.65 -21.48
N GLU A 395 27.43 -1.36 -21.00
CA GLU A 395 27.96 -2.00 -19.80
C GLU A 395 27.15 -1.62 -18.55
N ALA A 396 26.68 -0.38 -18.46
CA ALA A 396 25.79 0.08 -17.39
C ALA A 396 24.46 -0.70 -17.39
N ILE A 397 23.84 -0.88 -18.57
CA ILE A 397 22.64 -1.70 -18.73
C ILE A 397 22.91 -3.14 -18.32
N ALA A 398 23.96 -3.79 -18.85
CA ALA A 398 24.27 -5.19 -18.56
C ALA A 398 24.54 -5.46 -17.07
N ASN A 399 25.27 -4.55 -16.41
CA ASN A 399 25.50 -4.61 -14.97
C ASN A 399 24.18 -4.43 -14.20
N GLY A 400 23.37 -3.44 -14.58
CA GLY A 400 22.06 -3.20 -13.98
C GLY A 400 21.09 -4.36 -14.14
N THR A 401 21.07 -5.02 -15.31
CA THR A 401 20.29 -6.24 -15.57
C THR A 401 20.73 -7.37 -14.66
N THR A 402 22.04 -7.56 -14.47
CA THR A 402 22.57 -8.64 -13.61
C THR A 402 22.20 -8.41 -12.14
N GLU A 403 22.31 -7.17 -11.66
CA GLU A 403 21.89 -6.83 -10.29
C GLU A 403 20.37 -6.93 -10.12
N GLY A 404 19.60 -6.49 -11.12
CA GLY A 404 18.16 -6.64 -11.15
C GLY A 404 17.70 -8.11 -11.16
N LEU A 405 18.41 -8.99 -11.88
CA LEU A 405 18.14 -10.43 -11.88
C LEU A 405 18.36 -11.05 -10.50
N LYS A 406 19.48 -10.74 -9.84
CA LYS A 406 19.74 -11.21 -8.47
C LYS A 406 18.64 -10.73 -7.52
N LEU A 407 18.25 -9.45 -7.63
CA LEU A 407 17.17 -8.89 -6.83
C LEU A 407 15.84 -9.61 -7.08
N ALA A 408 15.45 -9.80 -8.34
CA ALA A 408 14.22 -10.46 -8.74
C ALA A 408 14.15 -11.92 -8.24
N VAL A 409 15.23 -12.69 -8.38
CA VAL A 409 15.32 -14.07 -7.87
C VAL A 409 15.22 -14.09 -6.35
N ASN A 410 15.91 -13.17 -5.66
CA ASN A 410 15.83 -13.06 -4.20
C ASN A 410 14.41 -12.74 -3.74
N VAL A 411 13.70 -11.83 -4.42
CA VAL A 411 12.30 -11.50 -4.13
C VAL A 411 11.40 -12.72 -4.33
N GLY A 412 11.51 -13.41 -5.47
CA GLY A 412 10.70 -14.60 -5.75
C GLY A 412 10.93 -15.72 -4.73
N ALA A 413 12.20 -16.01 -4.40
CA ALA A 413 12.55 -17.02 -3.40
C ALA A 413 12.06 -16.63 -2.00
N MET A 414 12.20 -15.35 -1.62
CA MET A 414 11.73 -14.83 -0.33
C MET A 414 10.21 -14.97 -0.20
N LEU A 415 9.45 -14.59 -1.23
CA LEU A 415 7.99 -14.70 -1.22
C LEU A 415 7.52 -16.13 -1.09
N LEU A 416 8.09 -17.06 -1.86
CA LEU A 416 7.77 -18.48 -1.75
C LEU A 416 7.96 -18.98 -0.31
N VAL A 417 9.13 -18.69 0.28
CA VAL A 417 9.44 -19.16 1.64
C VAL A 417 8.50 -18.55 2.68
N PHE A 418 8.28 -17.23 2.65
CA PHE A 418 7.46 -16.58 3.67
C PHE A 418 5.97 -16.89 3.54
N ILE A 419 5.45 -17.02 2.32
CA ILE A 419 4.07 -17.47 2.10
C ILE A 419 3.92 -18.90 2.66
N ALA A 420 4.83 -19.82 2.32
CA ALA A 420 4.80 -21.18 2.85
C ALA A 420 4.91 -21.22 4.38
N LEU A 421 5.78 -20.40 4.99
CA LEU A 421 5.86 -20.26 6.44
C LEU A 421 4.58 -19.71 7.05
N THR A 422 3.92 -18.76 6.38
CA THR A 422 2.62 -18.21 6.82
C THR A 422 1.54 -19.28 6.82
N TYR A 423 1.44 -20.07 5.74
CA TYR A 423 0.53 -21.22 5.68
C TYR A 423 0.84 -22.27 6.76
N MET A 424 2.13 -22.56 6.99
CA MET A 424 2.54 -23.48 8.04
C MET A 424 2.14 -22.97 9.43
N VAL A 425 2.38 -21.69 9.73
CA VAL A 425 1.97 -21.05 10.99
C VAL A 425 0.45 -21.07 11.11
N ASN A 426 -0.28 -20.76 10.05
CA ASN A 426 -1.74 -20.81 10.05
C ASN A 426 -2.30 -22.22 10.24
N GLY A 427 -1.67 -23.26 9.68
CA GLY A 427 -2.04 -24.64 9.98
C GLY A 427 -1.81 -24.97 11.46
N ILE A 428 -0.70 -24.53 12.05
CA ILE A 428 -0.47 -24.70 13.50
C ILE A 428 -1.50 -23.91 14.33
N LEU A 429 -1.77 -22.66 13.97
CA LEU A 429 -2.70 -21.80 14.71
C LEU A 429 -4.15 -22.26 14.57
N GLY A 430 -4.61 -22.56 13.36
CA GLY A 430 -5.99 -22.95 13.07
C GLY A 430 -6.26 -24.41 13.42
N ASP A 431 -5.45 -25.34 12.88
CA ASP A 431 -5.73 -26.77 13.00
C ASP A 431 -5.32 -27.34 14.36
N PHE A 432 -4.20 -26.88 14.92
CA PHE A 432 -3.70 -27.42 16.19
C PHE A 432 -4.15 -26.61 17.40
N ILE A 433 -3.94 -25.28 17.40
CA ILE A 433 -4.32 -24.42 18.54
C ILE A 433 -5.81 -24.04 18.48
N GLY A 434 -6.34 -23.78 17.29
CA GLY A 434 -7.69 -23.29 17.04
C GLY A 434 -8.77 -24.31 17.39
N ASN A 435 -8.46 -25.59 17.23
CA ASN A 435 -9.32 -26.72 17.58
C ASN A 435 -9.20 -27.16 19.05
N ILE A 436 -8.39 -26.46 19.87
CA ILE A 436 -8.40 -26.70 21.31
C ILE A 436 -9.75 -26.25 21.85
N ASN A 437 -10.47 -27.21 22.42
CA ASN A 437 -11.79 -27.04 23.00
C ASN A 437 -11.68 -26.52 24.43
N PHE A 438 -12.37 -25.41 24.72
CA PHE A 438 -12.49 -24.83 26.05
C PHE A 438 -13.97 -24.83 26.46
N GLY A 439 -14.29 -25.29 27.67
CA GLY A 439 -15.67 -25.35 28.19
C GLY A 439 -16.02 -26.68 28.86
N ASP A 440 -17.21 -26.75 29.44
CA ASP A 440 -17.77 -27.98 30.03
C ASP A 440 -18.44 -28.86 28.96
N GLU A 441 -18.77 -30.11 29.29
CA GLU A 441 -19.36 -31.09 28.34
C GLU A 441 -20.58 -30.56 27.55
N ASP A 442 -21.32 -29.58 28.11
CA ASP A 442 -22.51 -28.97 27.50
C ASP A 442 -22.24 -27.69 26.68
N ASN A 443 -21.04 -27.08 26.75
CA ASN A 443 -20.70 -25.82 26.06
C ASN A 443 -19.23 -25.79 25.62
N VAL A 444 -18.90 -26.65 24.65
CA VAL A 444 -17.56 -26.70 24.05
C VAL A 444 -17.36 -25.54 23.06
N ILE A 445 -16.49 -24.59 23.40
CA ILE A 445 -16.08 -23.48 22.53
C ILE A 445 -14.68 -23.78 22.00
N SER A 446 -14.54 -24.01 20.70
CA SER A 446 -13.22 -24.03 20.05
C SER A 446 -12.76 -22.59 19.81
N LEU A 447 -11.45 -22.36 19.86
CA LEU A 447 -10.90 -21.04 19.57
C LEU A 447 -11.23 -20.58 18.14
N ASN A 448 -11.33 -21.50 17.18
CA ASN A 448 -11.81 -21.20 15.83
C ASN A 448 -13.24 -20.69 15.82
N ASN A 449 -14.17 -21.37 16.50
CA ASN A 449 -15.57 -20.93 16.58
C ASN A 449 -15.69 -19.60 17.33
N TRP A 450 -14.85 -19.37 18.35
CA TRP A 450 -14.77 -18.08 19.02
C TRP A 450 -14.30 -16.98 18.06
N VAL A 451 -13.27 -17.20 17.25
CA VAL A 451 -12.82 -16.21 16.25
C VAL A 451 -13.93 -15.92 15.25
N VAL A 452 -14.56 -16.95 14.68
CA VAL A 452 -15.66 -16.77 13.72
C VAL A 452 -16.79 -15.94 14.34
N GLY A 453 -17.22 -16.26 15.57
CA GLY A 453 -18.27 -15.52 16.26
C GLY A 453 -17.85 -14.13 16.73
N PHE A 454 -16.59 -13.92 17.10
CA PHE A 454 -16.08 -12.62 17.55
C PHE A 454 -15.83 -11.63 16.40
N THR A 455 -15.60 -12.16 15.21
CA THR A 455 -15.30 -11.37 14.00
C THR A 455 -16.47 -11.30 13.03
N ASP A 456 -17.66 -11.76 13.45
CA ASP A 456 -18.86 -11.87 12.61
C ASP A 456 -18.58 -12.56 11.25
N GLY A 457 -17.70 -13.56 11.27
CA GLY A 457 -17.31 -14.34 10.10
C GLY A 457 -16.21 -13.71 9.22
N GLN A 458 -15.66 -12.54 9.56
CA GLN A 458 -14.55 -11.94 8.83
C GLN A 458 -13.30 -12.85 8.79
N TYR A 459 -13.05 -13.59 9.87
CA TYR A 459 -12.01 -14.62 9.92
C TYR A 459 -12.63 -15.99 10.13
N SER A 460 -12.30 -16.94 9.25
CA SER A 460 -12.81 -18.31 9.29
C SER A 460 -12.16 -19.19 10.37
N GLN A 461 -10.99 -18.79 10.88
CA GLN A 461 -10.23 -19.53 11.87
C GLN A 461 -9.20 -18.65 12.59
N PHE A 462 -8.67 -19.17 13.70
CA PHE A 462 -7.54 -18.56 14.38
C PHE A 462 -6.29 -18.61 13.50
N SER A 463 -5.82 -17.44 13.07
CA SER A 463 -4.75 -17.30 12.07
C SER A 463 -3.75 -16.20 12.45
N LEU A 464 -2.60 -16.20 11.81
CA LEU A 464 -1.61 -15.14 11.96
C LEU A 464 -2.20 -13.79 11.55
N GLN A 465 -3.00 -13.78 10.48
CA GLN A 465 -3.72 -12.62 9.98
C GLN A 465 -4.64 -12.03 11.04
N PHE A 466 -5.48 -12.86 11.68
CA PHE A 466 -6.34 -12.44 12.79
C PHE A 466 -5.54 -11.81 13.93
N ILE A 467 -4.47 -12.48 14.38
CA ILE A 467 -3.63 -11.99 15.49
C ILE A 467 -3.05 -10.62 15.15
N LEU A 468 -2.49 -10.47 13.94
CA LEU A 468 -1.87 -9.22 13.49
C LEU A 468 -2.90 -8.11 13.32
N GLY A 469 -4.04 -8.41 12.70
CA GLY A 469 -5.18 -7.52 12.51
C GLY A 469 -5.62 -6.89 13.82
N TYR A 470 -5.99 -7.71 14.79
CA TYR A 470 -6.51 -7.22 16.06
C TYR A 470 -5.44 -6.60 16.96
N THR A 471 -4.19 -7.09 16.92
CA THR A 471 -3.09 -6.50 17.72
C THR A 471 -2.71 -5.11 17.22
N LEU A 472 -2.76 -4.88 15.91
CA LEU A 472 -2.33 -3.63 15.29
C LEU A 472 -3.48 -2.68 14.95
N ALA A 473 -4.75 -3.13 15.05
CA ALA A 473 -5.93 -2.32 14.85
C ALA A 473 -5.94 -1.00 15.63
N PRO A 474 -5.52 -0.93 16.92
CA PRO A 474 -5.48 0.36 17.63
C PRO A 474 -4.47 1.34 17.01
N LEU A 475 -3.36 0.83 16.47
CA LEU A 475 -2.37 1.66 15.81
C LEU A 475 -2.87 2.16 14.46
N THR A 476 -3.49 1.31 13.64
CA THR A 476 -4.07 1.71 12.35
C THR A 476 -5.27 2.62 12.53
N TRP A 477 -6.04 2.41 13.60
CA TRP A 477 -7.05 3.35 14.04
C TRP A 477 -6.40 4.71 14.37
N LEU A 478 -5.29 4.76 15.11
CA LEU A 478 -4.59 6.03 15.34
C LEU A 478 -4.08 6.68 14.05
N MET A 479 -3.79 5.90 13.00
CA MET A 479 -3.38 6.42 11.68
C MET A 479 -4.54 7.01 10.87
N GLY A 480 -5.76 6.91 11.40
CA GLY A 480 -6.96 7.51 10.82
C GLY A 480 -7.67 6.62 9.79
N VAL A 481 -7.42 5.31 9.79
CA VAL A 481 -8.16 4.31 8.99
C VAL A 481 -9.61 4.24 9.45
N ASP A 482 -10.57 4.10 8.53
CA ASP A 482 -11.99 4.04 8.89
C ASP A 482 -12.32 2.77 9.69
N ASP A 483 -13.26 2.85 10.63
CA ASP A 483 -13.45 1.87 11.71
C ASP A 483 -13.74 0.45 11.19
N SER A 484 -14.41 0.33 10.05
CA SER A 484 -14.66 -0.97 9.41
C SER A 484 -13.41 -1.67 8.88
N ASP A 485 -12.38 -0.89 8.54
CA ASP A 485 -11.21 -1.39 7.80
C ASP A 485 -9.97 -1.50 8.72
N VAL A 486 -10.07 -1.09 10.00
CA VAL A 486 -8.91 -1.04 10.92
C VAL A 486 -8.23 -2.38 11.11
N TYR A 487 -8.99 -3.47 11.11
CA TYR A 487 -8.48 -4.84 11.27
C TYR A 487 -7.76 -5.32 10.01
N LEU A 488 -8.34 -5.02 8.83
CA LEU A 488 -7.71 -5.32 7.53
C LEU A 488 -6.37 -4.58 7.41
N VAL A 489 -6.36 -3.27 7.66
CA VAL A 489 -5.12 -2.48 7.61
C VAL A 489 -4.14 -2.90 8.72
N GLY A 490 -4.65 -3.33 9.89
CA GLY A 490 -3.86 -3.90 10.98
C GLY A 490 -3.12 -5.15 10.54
N GLN A 491 -3.81 -6.05 9.82
CA GLN A 491 -3.24 -7.27 9.28
C GLN A 491 -2.15 -6.92 8.28
N LEU A 492 -2.43 -6.02 7.33
CA LEU A 492 -1.47 -5.59 6.31
C LEU A 492 -0.20 -4.97 6.94
N LEU A 493 -0.33 -4.13 7.97
CA LEU A 493 0.82 -3.58 8.69
C LEU A 493 1.64 -4.67 9.40
N GLY A 494 0.97 -5.69 9.94
CA GLY A 494 1.63 -6.84 10.55
C GLY A 494 2.38 -7.70 9.54
N GLU A 495 1.73 -8.05 8.43
CA GLU A 495 2.33 -8.78 7.31
C GLU A 495 3.57 -8.05 6.80
N LYS A 496 3.46 -6.73 6.58
CA LYS A 496 4.60 -5.89 6.20
C LYS A 496 5.76 -6.02 7.19
N THR A 497 5.47 -5.89 8.48
CA THR A 497 6.51 -5.80 9.52
C THR A 497 7.22 -7.13 9.75
N ILE A 498 6.46 -8.23 9.79
CA ILE A 498 6.99 -9.57 10.10
C ILE A 498 7.60 -10.22 8.86
N ILE A 499 6.93 -10.07 7.71
CA ILE A 499 7.31 -10.70 6.45
C ILE A 499 8.03 -9.66 5.59
N ASN A 500 7.26 -8.88 4.84
CA ASN A 500 7.72 -7.76 4.01
C ASN A 500 6.52 -7.08 3.34
N GLU A 501 6.77 -5.90 2.78
CA GLU A 501 5.80 -5.10 2.05
C GLU A 501 5.29 -5.75 0.76
N PHE A 502 6.06 -6.65 0.13
CA PHE A 502 5.56 -7.36 -1.05
C PHE A 502 4.38 -8.25 -0.72
N VAL A 503 4.48 -9.07 0.34
CA VAL A 503 3.35 -9.91 0.79
C VAL A 503 2.17 -9.03 1.17
N ALA A 504 2.40 -7.97 1.93
CA ALA A 504 1.32 -7.06 2.32
C ALA A 504 0.63 -6.40 1.11
N TYR A 505 1.37 -5.96 0.08
CA TYR A 505 0.76 -5.39 -1.11
C TYR A 505 0.04 -6.42 -1.98
N THR A 506 0.50 -7.67 -2.02
CA THR A 506 -0.24 -8.76 -2.67
C THR A 506 -1.56 -8.99 -1.95
N SER A 507 -1.53 -9.19 -0.63
CA SER A 507 -2.75 -9.36 0.19
C SER A 507 -3.70 -8.16 0.03
N MET A 508 -3.17 -6.93 0.04
CA MET A 508 -3.98 -5.73 -0.17
C MET A 508 -4.60 -5.69 -1.57
N GLY A 509 -3.85 -6.08 -2.60
CA GLY A 509 -4.36 -6.17 -3.97
C GLY A 509 -5.50 -7.19 -4.10
N GLU A 510 -5.38 -8.34 -3.43
CA GLU A 510 -6.44 -9.36 -3.36
C GLU A 510 -7.66 -8.84 -2.59
N MET A 511 -7.47 -8.24 -1.41
CA MET A 511 -8.54 -7.61 -0.63
C MET A 511 -9.30 -6.54 -1.42
N ILE A 512 -8.59 -5.71 -2.19
CA ILE A 512 -9.20 -4.73 -3.09
C ILE A 512 -9.98 -5.44 -4.20
N GLN A 513 -9.44 -6.49 -4.83
CA GLN A 513 -10.14 -7.19 -5.90
C GLN A 513 -11.38 -7.96 -5.40
N ASN A 514 -11.35 -8.43 -4.15
CA ASN A 514 -12.39 -9.25 -3.55
C ASN A 514 -13.55 -8.48 -2.93
N GLY A 515 -13.44 -7.17 -2.74
CA GLY A 515 -14.50 -6.43 -2.07
C GLY A 515 -14.25 -5.94 -0.66
N GLU A 516 -13.11 -6.29 -0.07
CA GLU A 516 -13.00 -6.31 1.39
C GLU A 516 -12.83 -4.92 2.01
N PHE A 517 -12.26 -3.95 1.28
CA PHE A 517 -12.16 -2.57 1.74
C PHE A 517 -13.50 -1.83 1.57
N ILE A 518 -14.11 -1.41 2.68
CA ILE A 518 -15.35 -0.62 2.64
C ILE A 518 -15.07 0.83 2.25
N HIS A 519 -13.93 1.40 2.68
CA HIS A 519 -13.58 2.80 2.44
C HIS A 519 -12.35 2.97 1.53
N LYS A 520 -12.51 3.77 0.46
CA LYS A 520 -11.43 4.14 -0.50
C LYS A 520 -10.28 4.82 0.22
N ARG A 521 -10.64 5.64 1.19
CA ARG A 521 -9.73 6.38 2.06
C ARG A 521 -8.86 5.43 2.88
N SER A 522 -9.42 4.35 3.44
CA SER A 522 -8.64 3.30 4.12
C SER A 522 -7.63 2.63 3.19
N ALA A 523 -8.01 2.27 1.96
CA ALA A 523 -7.08 1.71 0.97
C ALA A 523 -5.97 2.72 0.60
N MET A 524 -6.31 4.00 0.46
CA MET A 524 -5.32 5.06 0.26
C MET A 524 -4.34 5.14 1.44
N ILE A 525 -4.83 5.23 2.68
CA ILE A 525 -4.01 5.31 3.89
C ILE A 525 -3.13 4.06 4.03
N ALA A 526 -3.68 2.87 3.78
CA ALA A 526 -2.93 1.61 3.77
C ALA A 526 -1.76 1.66 2.78
N THR A 527 -1.93 2.25 1.59
CA THR A 527 -0.86 2.44 0.62
C THR A 527 0.33 3.20 1.23
N TYR A 528 0.09 4.26 2.02
CA TYR A 528 1.17 4.99 2.69
C TYR A 528 1.78 4.20 3.88
N ILE A 529 0.96 3.50 4.65
CA ILE A 529 1.41 2.66 5.77
C ILE A 529 2.36 1.55 5.27
N LEU A 530 2.04 0.94 4.12
CA LEU A 530 2.81 -0.14 3.53
C LEU A 530 4.04 0.32 2.76
N CYS A 531 4.09 1.57 2.32
CA CYS A 531 5.18 2.11 1.51
C CYS A 531 6.50 2.27 2.31
N GLY A 532 7.28 1.20 2.36
CA GLY A 532 8.67 1.20 2.83
C GLY A 532 9.18 -0.19 3.18
N PHE A 533 10.47 -0.44 3.01
CA PHE A 533 11.15 -1.70 3.33
C PHE A 533 11.32 -2.02 4.83
N ALA A 534 10.55 -1.39 5.72
CA ALA A 534 10.69 -1.58 7.17
C ALA A 534 10.12 -2.94 7.63
N ASN A 535 10.97 -3.97 7.61
CA ASN A 535 10.68 -5.32 8.07
C ASN A 535 11.93 -6.01 8.68
N PHE A 536 11.76 -7.15 9.35
CA PHE A 536 12.89 -7.85 9.98
C PHE A 536 13.95 -8.35 8.98
N ALA A 537 13.56 -8.76 7.77
CA ALA A 537 14.49 -9.22 6.73
C ALA A 537 15.41 -8.07 6.26
N SER A 538 14.88 -6.85 6.17
CA SER A 538 15.64 -5.64 5.79
C SER A 538 16.80 -5.34 6.73
N ILE A 539 16.74 -5.72 8.01
CA ILE A 539 17.89 -5.60 8.92
C ILE A 539 19.07 -6.42 8.38
N GLY A 540 18.81 -7.67 7.98
CA GLY A 540 19.83 -8.54 7.39
C GLY A 540 20.37 -7.98 6.07
N ILE A 541 19.47 -7.50 5.20
CA ILE A 541 19.82 -6.90 3.92
C ILE A 541 20.76 -5.69 4.11
N GLN A 542 20.45 -4.79 5.04
CA GLN A 542 21.30 -3.61 5.29
C GLN A 542 22.64 -3.96 5.93
N ILE A 543 22.67 -4.91 6.87
CA ILE A 543 23.94 -5.37 7.48
C ILE A 543 24.84 -6.00 6.42
N GLY A 544 24.28 -6.75 5.48
CA GLY A 544 25.01 -7.32 4.34
C GLY A 544 25.46 -6.26 3.35
N GLY A 545 24.50 -5.48 2.83
CA GLY A 545 24.73 -4.46 1.81
C GLY A 545 25.65 -3.34 2.30
N ILE A 546 25.24 -2.58 3.31
CA ILE A 546 26.03 -1.45 3.86
C ILE A 546 27.32 -1.98 4.51
N GLY A 547 27.26 -3.14 5.17
CA GLY A 547 28.45 -3.76 5.77
C GLY A 547 29.50 -4.19 4.75
N SER A 548 29.13 -4.53 3.52
CA SER A 548 30.10 -4.78 2.44
C SER A 548 30.82 -3.52 1.98
N LEU A 549 30.17 -2.35 2.09
CA LEU A 549 30.73 -1.06 1.73
C LEU A 549 31.65 -0.49 2.83
N ALA A 550 31.33 -0.76 4.09
CA ALA A 550 32.12 -0.36 5.25
C ALA A 550 32.25 -1.51 6.27
N PRO A 551 33.14 -2.50 6.02
CA PRO A 551 33.29 -3.68 6.86
C PRO A 551 33.57 -3.37 8.34
N SER A 552 34.32 -2.29 8.62
CA SER A 552 34.62 -1.81 9.97
C SER A 552 33.39 -1.39 10.79
N ARG A 553 32.26 -1.09 10.12
CA ARG A 553 31.02 -0.62 10.76
C ARG A 553 29.95 -1.70 10.92
N LYS A 554 30.20 -2.95 10.46
CA LYS A 554 29.21 -4.04 10.47
C LYS A 554 28.62 -4.33 11.86
N SER A 555 29.44 -4.26 12.92
CA SER A 555 28.97 -4.43 14.31
C SER A 555 28.03 -3.30 14.75
N GLU A 556 28.30 -2.07 14.31
CA GLU A 556 27.43 -0.93 14.63
C GLU A 556 26.10 -0.99 13.87
N LEU A 557 26.13 -1.34 12.59
CA LEU A 557 24.92 -1.58 11.78
C LEU A 557 24.00 -2.60 12.45
N SER A 558 24.57 -3.72 12.92
CA SER A 558 23.81 -4.76 13.63
C SER A 558 23.15 -4.24 14.91
N LYS A 559 23.86 -3.40 15.70
CA LYS A 559 23.31 -2.79 16.93
C LYS A 559 22.23 -1.74 16.65
N LEU A 560 22.26 -1.11 15.48
CA LEU A 560 21.29 -0.10 15.04
C LEU A 560 20.10 -0.69 14.30
N GLY A 561 20.20 -1.91 13.75
CA GLY A 561 19.21 -2.52 12.86
C GLY A 561 17.77 -2.45 13.38
N PHE A 562 17.52 -2.84 14.63
CA PHE A 562 16.16 -2.75 15.20
C PHE A 562 15.68 -1.30 15.36
N ARG A 563 16.56 -0.35 15.70
CA ARG A 563 16.17 1.07 15.76
C ARG A 563 15.89 1.62 14.36
N ALA A 564 16.64 1.18 13.35
CA ALA A 564 16.40 1.57 11.97
C ALA A 564 15.06 1.03 11.47
N LEU A 565 14.70 -0.21 11.83
CA LEU A 565 13.40 -0.79 11.56
C LEU A 565 12.27 0.08 12.15
N VAL A 566 12.34 0.39 13.44
CA VAL A 566 11.34 1.24 14.11
C VAL A 566 11.26 2.63 13.46
N ALA A 567 12.41 3.23 13.13
CA ALA A 567 12.45 4.52 12.46
C ALA A 567 11.82 4.48 11.05
N GLY A 568 12.09 3.43 10.28
CA GLY A 568 11.48 3.21 8.97
C GLY A 568 9.97 3.01 9.07
N THR A 569 9.50 2.24 10.06
CA THR A 569 8.06 2.09 10.33
C THR A 569 7.45 3.45 10.70
N PHE A 570 8.06 4.21 11.60
CA PHE A 570 7.58 5.55 11.97
C PHE A 570 7.50 6.49 10.77
N ALA A 571 8.46 6.41 9.84
CA ALA A 571 8.44 7.21 8.63
C ALA A 571 7.15 6.94 7.82
N SER A 572 6.83 5.67 7.52
CA SER A 572 5.59 5.31 6.81
C SER A 572 4.32 5.68 7.57
N LEU A 573 4.35 5.64 8.91
CA LEU A 573 3.21 6.03 9.73
C LEU A 573 3.02 7.55 9.79
N PHE A 574 4.11 8.33 9.83
CA PHE A 574 4.05 9.80 9.73
C PHE A 574 3.48 10.27 8.40
N THR A 575 3.89 9.64 7.29
CA THR A 575 3.35 9.97 5.97
C THR A 575 1.88 9.64 5.87
N ALA A 576 1.47 8.45 6.35
CA ALA A 576 0.06 8.04 6.39
C ALA A 576 -0.82 8.97 7.22
N LEU A 577 -0.36 9.42 8.40
CA LEU A 577 -1.08 10.39 9.23
C LEU A 577 -1.31 11.72 8.53
N LEU A 578 -0.29 12.23 7.83
CA LEU A 578 -0.42 13.50 7.11
C LEU A 578 -1.41 13.40 5.96
N VAL A 579 -1.41 12.28 5.23
CA VAL A 579 -2.41 12.01 4.20
C VAL A 579 -3.79 11.91 4.84
N SER A 580 -3.94 11.11 5.88
CA SER A 580 -5.20 10.92 6.60
C SER A 580 -5.83 12.22 7.13
N MET A 581 -5.02 13.22 7.52
CA MET A 581 -5.53 14.53 7.94
C MET A 581 -5.97 15.43 6.78
N LEU A 582 -5.44 15.19 5.58
CA LEU A 582 -5.69 15.96 4.37
C LEU A 582 -6.79 15.34 3.49
N THR A 583 -7.31 14.18 3.88
CA THR A 583 -8.34 13.40 3.20
C THR A 583 -9.46 13.07 4.16
#